data_AF-A0A448WP41-F1
#
_entry.id   AF-A0A448WP41-F1
#
_cell.length_a   1.000
_cell.length_b   1.000
_cell.length_c   1.000
_cell.angle_alpha   90.00
_cell.angle_beta   90.00
_cell.angle_gamma   90.00
#
_symmetry.space_group_name_H-M   'P 1'
#
loop_
_entity.id
_entity.type
_entity.pdbx_description
1 polymer ?
#
loop_
_entity_poly.entity_id
_entity_poly.type
_entity_poly.pdbx_seq_one_letter_code
_entity_poly.pdbx_strand_id
1 'polypeptide(L)'
;MEYGRRFDVIVLGAGISGLAAAKILAKEGLKCIVLEARNRHGGRIHTIRLNGPLPVSPVAQANSDSETIQPCQKHQTLTLDLGANYLHGCVLNQESQPLFTLAHRLRLKSSPAAGDVLGPHRGWECPEVAAWRDNFTGELIPLHEVTEMSFLLDRCLVSALAIAKRCLISKAKRRSLNSSLRLLYKTGHRVSLELTPREKGIFDSLFARYIAYVNPPNRLSPFLNLGPHFEADAMAGLADEPDHPSAASKIFYIDWLQRKRDHIRTKGPEASHARRVGYKWEDRLVLSGFGRMTDFLAEGVEIHYNTVVRHVDWTNASTSYIRMWC
;
A
#
# COMPACT_ATOMS: atom_id res chain seq x y z
N MET A 1 15.98 37.92 -25.80
CA MET A 1 15.20 36.81 -25.20
C MET A 1 15.19 35.72 -26.25
N GLU A 2 15.91 34.61 -26.03
CA GLU A 2 15.90 33.52 -27.01
C GLU A 2 14.50 32.94 -27.11
N TYR A 3 13.90 32.99 -28.30
CA TYR A 3 12.61 32.37 -28.57
C TYR A 3 12.79 30.84 -28.46
N GLY A 4 12.26 30.30 -27.36
CA GLY A 4 12.51 28.95 -26.88
C GLY A 4 12.03 27.85 -27.82
N ARG A 5 12.69 26.69 -27.74
CA ARG A 5 12.29 25.46 -28.44
C ARG A 5 10.80 25.20 -28.25
N ARG A 6 10.08 24.99 -29.35
CA ARG A 6 8.67 24.58 -29.35
C ARG A 6 8.56 23.08 -29.12
N PHE A 7 7.58 22.68 -28.31
CA PHE A 7 7.21 21.29 -28.02
C PHE A 7 5.70 21.15 -28.21
N ASP A 8 5.25 19.95 -28.56
CA ASP A 8 3.81 19.65 -28.66
C ASP A 8 3.22 19.46 -27.26
N VAL A 9 4.01 18.86 -26.35
CA VAL A 9 3.58 18.60 -24.96
C VAL A 9 4.72 18.86 -23.98
N ILE A 10 4.42 19.57 -22.89
CA ILE A 10 5.32 19.72 -21.75
C ILE A 10 4.73 19.01 -20.53
N VAL A 11 5.48 18.07 -19.97
CA VAL A 11 5.09 17.32 -18.78
C VAL A 11 5.84 17.88 -17.56
N LEU A 12 5.10 18.26 -16.52
CA LEU A 12 5.68 18.77 -15.29
C LEU A 12 5.87 17.64 -14.26
N GLY A 13 7.12 17.26 -14.02
CA GLY A 13 7.53 16.24 -13.08
C GLY A 13 7.84 14.89 -13.73
N ALA A 14 9.05 14.39 -13.49
CA ALA A 14 9.53 13.07 -13.93
C ALA A 14 9.21 11.97 -12.90
N GLY A 15 8.02 12.02 -12.29
CA GLY A 15 7.46 10.90 -11.53
C GLY A 15 6.95 9.79 -12.45
N ILE A 16 6.56 8.63 -11.90
CA ILE A 16 6.10 7.49 -12.71
C ILE A 16 4.95 7.84 -13.66
N SER A 17 4.01 8.70 -13.23
CA SER A 17 2.90 9.16 -14.07
C SER A 17 3.37 10.05 -15.22
N GLY A 18 4.24 11.03 -14.95
CA GLY A 18 4.78 11.93 -15.97
C GLY A 18 5.65 11.20 -16.99
N LEU A 19 6.51 10.30 -16.51
CA LEU A 19 7.34 9.47 -17.39
C LEU A 19 6.50 8.52 -18.26
N ALA A 20 5.47 7.88 -17.70
CA ALA A 20 4.56 7.04 -18.47
C ALA A 20 3.82 7.84 -19.56
N ALA A 21 3.29 9.02 -19.21
CA ALA A 21 2.63 9.91 -20.16
C ALA A 21 3.58 10.34 -21.28
N ALA A 22 4.78 10.85 -20.93
CA ALA A 22 5.77 11.29 -21.89
C ALA A 22 6.21 10.17 -22.84
N LYS A 23 6.42 8.96 -22.32
CA LYS A 23 6.80 7.79 -23.12
C LYS A 23 5.70 7.36 -24.10
N ILE A 24 4.43 7.43 -23.70
CA ILE A 24 3.30 7.16 -24.61
C ILE A 24 3.21 8.25 -25.68
N LEU A 25 3.23 9.53 -25.30
CA LEU A 25 3.13 10.64 -26.24
C LEU A 25 4.28 10.67 -27.26
N ALA A 26 5.50 10.41 -26.81
CA ALA A 26 6.67 10.30 -27.69
C ALA A 26 6.54 9.13 -28.68
N LYS A 27 5.94 8.00 -28.24
CA LYS A 27 5.66 6.86 -29.12
C LYS A 27 4.63 7.19 -30.20
N GLU A 28 3.68 8.07 -29.90
CA GLU A 28 2.72 8.61 -30.88
C GLU A 28 3.33 9.71 -31.78
N GLY A 29 4.65 9.95 -31.70
CA GLY A 29 5.37 10.88 -32.56
C GLY A 29 5.34 12.35 -32.11
N LEU A 30 4.77 12.65 -30.93
CA LEU A 30 4.72 14.00 -30.40
C LEU A 30 6.06 14.42 -29.80
N LYS A 31 6.46 15.67 -30.05
CA LYS A 31 7.65 16.27 -29.45
C LYS A 31 7.36 16.65 -27.99
N CYS A 32 7.70 15.74 -27.07
CA CYS A 32 7.44 15.87 -25.64
C CYS A 32 8.72 16.15 -24.84
N ILE A 33 8.63 17.05 -23.87
CA ILE A 33 9.68 17.32 -22.88
C ILE A 33 9.14 17.18 -21.46
N VAL A 34 9.93 16.59 -20.58
CA VAL A 34 9.63 16.51 -19.14
C VAL A 34 10.50 17.51 -18.38
N LEU A 35 9.89 18.34 -17.55
CA LEU A 35 10.60 19.27 -16.66
C LEU A 35 10.55 18.74 -15.23
N GLU A 36 11.69 18.38 -14.64
CA GLU A 36 11.80 17.85 -13.28
C GLU A 36 12.56 18.81 -12.38
N ALA A 37 11.93 19.16 -11.25
CA ALA A 37 12.50 20.08 -10.28
C ALA A 37 13.75 19.52 -9.57
N ARG A 38 13.84 18.20 -9.41
CA ARG A 38 14.99 17.53 -8.78
C ARG A 38 16.11 17.25 -9.80
N ASN A 39 17.26 16.88 -9.27
CA ASN A 39 18.39 16.35 -10.04
C ASN A 39 18.24 14.86 -10.41
N ARG A 40 17.04 14.28 -10.24
CA ARG A 40 16.74 12.88 -10.51
C ARG A 40 15.28 12.70 -10.90
N HIS A 41 14.98 11.68 -11.70
CA HIS A 41 13.62 11.23 -11.95
C HIS A 41 13.10 10.32 -10.82
N GLY A 42 11.88 9.83 -10.98
CA GLY A 42 11.19 8.91 -10.08
C GLY A 42 10.29 9.60 -9.05
N GLY A 43 10.56 10.87 -8.71
CA GLY A 43 9.76 11.63 -7.75
C GLY A 43 9.74 10.95 -6.37
N ARG A 44 8.56 10.47 -5.95
CA ARG A 44 8.36 9.71 -4.70
C ARG A 44 8.86 8.26 -4.77
N ILE A 45 9.17 7.75 -5.96
CA ILE A 45 9.92 6.51 -6.12
C ILE A 45 11.39 6.89 -6.07
N HIS A 46 12.07 6.49 -4.99
CA HIS A 46 13.46 6.82 -4.78
C HIS A 46 14.22 5.61 -4.28
N THR A 47 14.96 4.99 -5.19
CA THR A 47 15.91 3.94 -4.86
C THR A 47 17.29 4.56 -4.66
N ILE A 48 17.99 4.16 -3.61
CA ILE A 48 19.41 4.44 -3.39
C ILE A 48 20.19 3.13 -3.38
N ARG A 49 21.45 3.19 -3.78
CA ARG A 49 22.39 2.07 -3.74
C ARG A 49 23.54 2.45 -2.83
N LEU A 50 23.62 1.77 -1.68
CA LEU A 50 24.71 1.94 -0.73
C LEU A 50 25.77 0.89 -1.05
N ASN A 51 26.99 1.36 -1.31
CA ASN A 51 28.15 0.50 -1.44
C ASN A 51 28.91 0.53 -0.11
N GLY A 52 29.13 -0.63 0.49
CA GLY A 52 29.89 -0.71 1.73
C GLY A 52 29.82 -2.09 2.37
N PRO A 53 30.61 -2.33 3.43
CA PRO A 53 30.48 -3.53 4.24
C PRO A 53 29.09 -3.58 4.88
N LEU A 54 28.39 -4.72 4.77
CA LEU A 54 27.12 -4.92 5.45
C LEU A 54 27.33 -4.91 6.97
N PRO A 55 26.40 -4.34 7.75
CA PRO A 55 26.36 -4.63 9.19
C PRO A 55 26.12 -6.14 9.35
N VAL A 56 26.99 -6.79 10.12
CA VAL A 56 26.82 -8.20 10.50
C VAL A 56 25.48 -8.35 11.22
N SER A 57 24.62 -9.23 10.71
CA SER A 57 23.33 -9.53 11.34
C SER A 57 23.58 -10.12 12.73
N PRO A 58 22.96 -9.60 13.81
CA PRO A 58 23.10 -10.17 15.16
C PRO A 58 22.63 -11.63 15.25
N VAL A 59 21.82 -12.08 14.29
CA VAL A 59 21.22 -13.43 14.27
C VAL A 59 22.22 -14.53 13.92
N ALA A 60 23.39 -14.18 13.38
CA ALA A 60 24.40 -15.17 12.97
C ALA A 60 25.33 -15.65 14.09
N GLN A 61 25.23 -15.10 15.32
CA GLN A 61 26.17 -15.40 16.42
C GLN A 61 25.75 -16.53 17.37
N ALA A 62 24.64 -17.24 17.12
CA ALA A 62 24.16 -18.24 18.08
C ALA A 62 24.77 -19.64 17.93
N ASN A 63 25.44 -19.99 16.82
CA ASN A 63 25.95 -21.36 16.61
C ASN A 63 27.30 -21.36 15.88
N SER A 64 28.41 -21.46 16.60
CA SER A 64 29.54 -22.35 16.29
C SER A 64 30.75 -22.04 17.18
N ASP A 65 31.17 -23.04 17.94
CA ASP A 65 32.52 -23.14 18.48
C ASP A 65 33.52 -23.32 17.33
N SER A 66 34.64 -22.60 17.41
CA SER A 66 35.91 -22.84 16.72
C SER A 66 35.89 -23.11 15.22
N GLU A 67 36.15 -22.07 14.42
CA GLU A 67 37.22 -22.06 13.40
C GLU A 67 37.39 -20.62 12.90
N THR A 68 38.64 -20.18 12.70
CA THR A 68 39.01 -18.84 12.20
C THR A 68 38.37 -18.54 10.83
N ILE A 69 37.20 -17.91 10.85
CA ILE A 69 36.56 -17.37 9.63
C ILE A 69 37.33 -16.11 9.22
N GLN A 70 38.14 -16.20 8.18
CA GLN A 70 38.61 -15.02 7.46
C GLN A 70 37.38 -14.20 7.02
N PRO A 71 37.26 -12.92 7.38
CA PRO A 71 36.14 -12.12 6.93
C PRO A 71 36.31 -11.84 5.44
N CYS A 72 35.72 -12.68 4.59
CA CYS A 72 35.49 -12.32 3.21
C CYS A 72 34.49 -11.15 3.20
N GLN A 73 35.01 -9.93 3.27
CA GLN A 73 34.22 -8.71 3.12
C GLN A 73 33.70 -8.63 1.68
N LYS A 74 32.67 -9.43 1.37
CA LYS A 74 31.92 -9.30 0.12
C LYS A 74 31.34 -7.90 0.11
N HIS A 75 31.95 -7.03 -0.70
CA HIS A 75 31.35 -5.76 -1.05
C HIS A 75 30.03 -6.06 -1.77
N GLN A 76 28.92 -5.90 -1.05
CA GLN A 76 27.59 -6.03 -1.62
C GLN A 76 26.97 -4.64 -1.71
N THR A 77 26.41 -4.33 -2.88
CA THR A 77 25.59 -3.13 -3.05
C THR A 77 24.23 -3.38 -2.41
N LEU A 78 23.95 -2.69 -1.31
CA LEU A 78 22.64 -2.68 -0.67
C LEU A 78 21.72 -1.73 -1.42
N THR A 79 20.64 -2.25 -1.98
CA THR A 79 19.61 -1.44 -2.65
C THR A 79 18.49 -1.15 -1.67
N LEU A 80 18.20 0.14 -1.43
CA LEU A 80 17.14 0.59 -0.54
C LEU A 80 16.15 1.47 -1.28
N ASP A 81 14.87 1.19 -1.11
CA ASP A 81 13.80 2.08 -1.54
C ASP A 81 13.41 2.99 -0.38
N LEU A 82 13.63 4.29 -0.54
CA LEU A 82 13.20 5.34 0.41
C LEU A 82 11.75 5.81 0.16
N GLY A 83 11.11 5.23 -0.86
CA GLY A 83 9.78 5.59 -1.32
C GLY A 83 8.90 4.35 -1.49
N ALA A 84 8.18 4.25 -2.60
CA ALA A 84 7.38 3.06 -2.89
C ALA A 84 8.27 1.82 -3.05
N ASN A 85 7.83 0.70 -2.47
CA ASN A 85 8.48 -0.61 -2.53
C ASN A 85 7.50 -1.80 -2.58
N TYR A 86 6.18 -1.55 -2.53
CA TYR A 86 5.15 -2.59 -2.59
C TYR A 86 4.33 -2.53 -3.89
N LEU A 87 3.96 -3.70 -4.40
CA LEU A 87 2.98 -3.92 -5.45
C LEU A 87 1.81 -4.68 -4.84
N HIS A 88 0.60 -4.17 -5.03
CA HIS A 88 -0.58 -4.67 -4.33
C HIS A 88 -1.55 -5.33 -5.31
N GLY A 89 -2.20 -6.42 -4.91
CA GLY A 89 -3.17 -7.15 -5.71
C GLY A 89 -2.60 -7.65 -7.04
N CYS A 90 -1.39 -8.21 -7.01
CA CYS A 90 -0.62 -8.53 -8.22
C CYS A 90 -1.33 -9.56 -9.08
N VAL A 91 -1.71 -9.15 -10.30
CA VAL A 91 -2.19 -10.03 -11.36
C VAL A 91 -1.53 -9.63 -12.68
N LEU A 92 -1.20 -10.59 -13.52
CA LEU A 92 -0.54 -10.30 -14.81
C LEU A 92 -1.56 -9.83 -15.85
N ASN A 93 -2.09 -8.63 -15.67
CA ASN A 93 -3.05 -7.99 -16.56
C ASN A 93 -2.71 -6.49 -16.65
N GLN A 94 -2.45 -6.00 -17.87
CA GLN A 94 -1.97 -4.64 -18.10
C GLN A 94 -3.02 -3.57 -17.75
N GLU A 95 -4.31 -3.87 -17.90
CA GLU A 95 -5.40 -2.91 -17.66
C GLU A 95 -5.64 -2.69 -16.16
N SER A 96 -5.65 -3.78 -15.39
CA SER A 96 -5.91 -3.74 -13.95
C SER A 96 -4.65 -3.57 -13.11
N GLN A 97 -3.50 -4.08 -13.56
CA GLN A 97 -2.23 -4.06 -12.81
C GLN A 97 -1.03 -3.75 -13.72
N PRO A 98 -0.94 -2.53 -14.28
CA PRO A 98 0.12 -2.13 -15.20
C PRO A 98 1.52 -2.16 -14.57
N LEU A 99 1.65 -1.80 -13.28
CA LEU A 99 2.95 -1.81 -12.59
C LEU A 99 3.46 -3.22 -12.32
N PHE A 100 2.58 -4.17 -11.97
CA PHE A 100 2.99 -5.56 -11.81
C PHE A 100 3.37 -6.19 -13.16
N THR A 101 2.63 -5.85 -14.22
CA THR A 101 2.97 -6.27 -15.59
C THR A 101 4.34 -5.73 -16.01
N LEU A 102 4.64 -4.47 -15.69
CA LEU A 102 5.96 -3.89 -15.93
C LEU A 102 7.05 -4.58 -15.08
N ALA A 103 6.80 -4.82 -13.79
CA ALA A 103 7.72 -5.51 -12.91
C ALA A 103 8.06 -6.94 -13.41
N HIS A 104 7.05 -7.64 -13.93
CA HIS A 104 7.23 -8.94 -14.58
C HIS A 104 8.13 -8.85 -15.81
N ARG A 105 7.87 -7.89 -16.71
CA ARG A 105 8.70 -7.66 -17.91
C ARG A 105 10.14 -7.32 -17.58
N LEU A 106 10.36 -6.49 -16.57
CA LEU A 106 11.69 -6.09 -16.09
C LEU A 106 12.39 -7.17 -15.24
N ARG A 107 11.72 -8.30 -15.00
CA ARG A 107 12.18 -9.36 -14.09
C ARG A 107 12.66 -8.77 -12.77
N LEU A 108 11.84 -7.93 -12.13
CA LEU A 108 12.18 -7.39 -10.82
C LEU A 108 12.20 -8.51 -9.79
N LYS A 109 13.22 -8.51 -8.92
CA LYS A 109 13.21 -9.40 -7.75
C LYS A 109 12.17 -8.86 -6.79
N SER A 110 11.33 -9.75 -6.31
CA SER A 110 10.21 -9.47 -5.44
C SER A 110 10.02 -10.61 -4.45
N SER A 111 9.27 -10.38 -3.39
CA SER A 111 8.89 -11.41 -2.45
C SER A 111 7.40 -11.32 -2.18
N PRO A 112 6.67 -12.45 -2.06
CA PRO A 112 5.29 -12.42 -1.58
C PRO A 112 5.24 -11.65 -0.25
N ALA A 113 4.41 -10.63 -0.18
CA ALA A 113 4.12 -9.92 1.06
C ALA A 113 2.92 -10.58 1.76
N ALA A 114 2.64 -10.16 2.99
CA ALA A 114 1.40 -10.52 3.66
C ALA A 114 0.21 -9.88 2.92
N GLY A 115 -0.25 -10.54 1.85
CA GLY A 115 -1.33 -10.03 1.00
C GLY A 115 -2.71 -10.01 1.67
N ASP A 116 -3.67 -9.36 1.02
CA ASP A 116 -5.07 -9.27 1.46
C ASP A 116 -5.68 -10.67 1.74
N VAL A 117 -6.46 -10.77 2.82
CA VAL A 117 -7.14 -12.00 3.27
C VAL A 117 -8.42 -12.27 2.47
N LEU A 118 -9.01 -11.25 1.85
CA LEU A 118 -10.40 -11.28 1.40
C LEU A 118 -10.62 -10.69 -0.01
N GLY A 119 -9.62 -10.79 -0.88
CA GLY A 119 -9.71 -10.32 -2.27
C GLY A 119 -9.41 -8.82 -2.40
N PRO A 120 -9.64 -8.16 -3.54
CA PRO A 120 -9.16 -6.79 -3.82
C PRO A 120 -9.88 -5.66 -3.03
N HIS A 121 -10.57 -5.99 -1.94
CA HIS A 121 -11.59 -5.13 -1.32
C HIS A 121 -11.42 -4.91 0.19
N ARG A 122 -10.46 -5.57 0.86
CA ARG A 122 -10.11 -5.30 2.26
C ARG A 122 -8.82 -4.50 2.39
N GLY A 123 -8.70 -3.48 1.57
CA GLY A 123 -7.57 -2.55 1.62
C GLY A 123 -6.30 -3.15 1.02
N TRP A 124 -5.17 -2.52 1.33
CA TRP A 124 -3.88 -2.78 0.65
C TRP A 124 -2.98 -3.76 1.40
N GLU A 125 -3.40 -4.24 2.57
CA GLU A 125 -2.62 -5.05 3.48
C GLU A 125 -3.53 -5.92 4.35
N CYS A 126 -2.97 -6.98 4.93
CA CYS A 126 -3.59 -7.69 6.05
C CYS A 126 -2.96 -7.20 7.36
N PRO A 127 -3.47 -6.11 7.96
CA PRO A 127 -2.88 -5.52 9.15
C PRO A 127 -2.89 -6.48 10.35
N GLU A 128 -3.80 -7.45 10.42
CA GLU A 128 -3.84 -8.43 11.51
C GLU A 128 -2.63 -9.37 11.55
N VAL A 129 -2.00 -9.62 10.40
CA VAL A 129 -0.76 -10.42 10.33
C VAL A 129 0.43 -9.67 10.94
N ALA A 130 0.36 -8.34 11.04
CA ALA A 130 1.45 -7.54 11.58
C ALA A 130 1.73 -7.83 13.06
N ALA A 131 2.94 -7.47 13.51
CA ALA A 131 3.25 -7.44 14.93
C ALA A 131 2.69 -6.16 15.55
N TRP A 132 1.57 -6.27 16.24
CA TRP A 132 0.97 -5.17 16.98
C TRP A 132 1.67 -5.00 18.33
N ARG A 133 1.98 -3.75 18.68
CA ARG A 133 2.60 -3.42 19.96
C ARG A 133 1.88 -2.26 20.62
N ASP A 134 1.79 -2.32 21.94
CA ASP A 134 1.34 -1.18 22.72
C ASP A 134 2.36 -0.04 22.58
N ASN A 135 1.87 1.17 22.30
CA ASN A 135 2.76 2.30 22.02
C ASN A 135 3.49 2.82 23.27
N PHE A 136 2.98 2.53 24.46
CA PHE A 136 3.58 2.96 25.72
C PHE A 136 4.52 1.90 26.29
N THR A 137 4.11 0.63 26.30
CA THR A 137 4.91 -0.45 26.90
C THR A 137 5.81 -1.16 25.88
N GLY A 138 5.51 -1.06 24.59
CA GLY A 138 6.20 -1.81 23.53
C GLY A 138 5.85 -3.31 23.52
N GLU A 139 5.03 -3.78 24.45
CA GLU A 139 4.62 -5.18 24.54
C GLU A 139 3.78 -5.61 23.34
N LEU A 140 3.87 -6.89 22.96
CA LEU A 140 3.06 -7.42 21.88
C LEU A 140 1.58 -7.45 22.28
N ILE A 141 0.73 -6.95 21.39
CA ILE A 141 -0.72 -7.10 21.50
C ILE A 141 -1.09 -8.49 20.95
N PRO A 142 -1.78 -9.33 21.72
CA PRO A 142 -2.27 -10.62 21.28
C PRO A 142 -3.12 -10.55 20.01
N LEU A 143 -2.96 -11.54 19.14
CA LEU A 143 -3.65 -11.60 17.86
C LEU A 143 -5.19 -11.57 18.01
N HIS A 144 -5.72 -12.27 19.02
CA HIS A 144 -7.15 -12.34 19.25
C HIS A 144 -7.79 -10.97 19.54
N GLU A 145 -7.07 -10.08 20.26
CA GLU A 145 -7.55 -8.71 20.53
C GLU A 145 -7.66 -7.90 19.22
N VAL A 146 -6.66 -8.06 18.34
CA VAL A 146 -6.64 -7.40 17.03
C VAL A 146 -7.77 -7.92 16.14
N THR A 147 -7.98 -9.23 16.10
CA THR A 147 -9.03 -9.84 15.28
C THR A 147 -10.43 -9.48 15.77
N GLU A 148 -10.67 -9.39 17.08
CA GLU A 148 -11.96 -8.95 17.60
C GLU A 148 -12.30 -7.52 17.17
N MET A 149 -11.31 -6.62 17.15
CA MET A 149 -11.51 -5.26 16.63
C MET A 149 -11.66 -5.23 15.10
N SER A 150 -11.02 -6.16 14.37
CA SER A 150 -11.23 -6.32 12.93
C SER A 150 -12.66 -6.77 12.62
N PHE A 151 -13.18 -7.79 13.32
CA PHE A 151 -14.58 -8.24 13.17
C PHE A 151 -15.59 -7.14 13.54
N LEU A 152 -15.31 -6.37 14.60
CA LEU A 152 -16.12 -5.22 14.95
C LEU A 152 -16.10 -4.16 13.84
N LEU A 153 -14.93 -3.88 13.26
CA LEU A 153 -14.79 -2.95 12.16
C LEU A 153 -15.59 -3.43 10.94
N ASP A 154 -15.51 -4.70 10.58
CA ASP A 154 -16.28 -5.27 9.48
C ASP A 154 -17.78 -5.09 9.68
N ARG A 155 -18.28 -5.43 10.87
CA ARG A 155 -19.68 -5.20 11.24
C ARG A 155 -20.06 -3.72 11.09
N CYS A 156 -19.18 -2.81 11.52
CA CYS A 156 -19.40 -1.37 11.37
C CYS A 156 -19.46 -0.93 9.90
N LEU A 157 -18.65 -1.54 9.04
CA LEU A 157 -18.59 -1.26 7.61
C LEU A 157 -19.80 -1.80 6.87
N VAL A 158 -20.20 -3.06 7.14
CA VAL A 158 -21.43 -3.68 6.61
C VAL A 158 -22.66 -2.88 7.06
N SER A 159 -22.73 -2.52 8.34
CA SER A 159 -23.82 -1.68 8.88
C SER A 159 -23.84 -0.30 8.21
N ALA A 160 -22.67 0.32 7.99
CA ALA A 160 -22.59 1.61 7.32
C ALA A 160 -23.11 1.55 5.88
N LEU A 161 -22.85 0.47 5.14
CA LEU A 161 -23.42 0.26 3.80
C LEU A 161 -24.94 0.08 3.86
N ALA A 162 -25.45 -0.76 4.76
CA ALA A 162 -26.88 -1.01 4.92
C ALA A 162 -27.66 0.27 5.30
N ILE A 163 -27.04 1.18 6.06
CA ILE A 163 -27.62 2.45 6.51
C ILE A 163 -27.54 3.54 5.41
N ALA A 164 -26.74 3.38 4.35
CA ALA A 164 -26.35 4.50 3.48
C ALA A 164 -27.12 4.62 2.15
N LYS A 165 -27.88 5.71 2.03
CA LYS A 165 -27.88 6.58 0.84
C LYS A 165 -27.47 8.00 1.29
N ARG A 166 -26.19 8.37 1.09
CA ARG A 166 -25.58 9.72 1.26
C ARG A 166 -25.27 10.20 2.70
N CYS A 167 -24.29 9.63 3.40
CA CYS A 167 -23.76 10.24 4.63
C CYS A 167 -22.22 10.17 4.72
N LEU A 168 -21.58 11.20 5.32
CA LEU A 168 -20.12 11.23 5.51
C LEU A 168 -19.62 9.97 6.23
N ILE A 169 -18.52 9.38 5.75
CA ILE A 169 -17.92 8.17 6.33
C ILE A 169 -17.63 8.33 7.82
N SER A 170 -17.20 9.51 8.27
CA SER A 170 -16.98 9.79 9.69
C SER A 170 -18.26 9.66 10.54
N LYS A 171 -19.40 10.11 10.01
CA LYS A 171 -20.71 10.00 10.66
C LYS A 171 -21.22 8.55 10.59
N ALA A 172 -21.05 7.90 9.44
CA ALA A 172 -21.41 6.50 9.24
C ALA A 172 -20.67 5.60 10.24
N LYS A 173 -19.33 5.74 10.32
CA LYS A 173 -18.45 5.03 11.27
C LYS A 173 -18.93 5.18 12.71
N ARG A 174 -19.19 6.40 13.17
CA ARG A 174 -19.62 6.64 14.56
C ARG A 174 -20.99 6.01 14.85
N ARG A 175 -21.94 6.15 13.91
CA ARG A 175 -23.29 5.60 14.08
C ARG A 175 -23.27 4.07 14.06
N SER A 176 -22.55 3.46 13.12
CA SER A 176 -22.46 2.01 13.02
C SER A 176 -21.73 1.42 14.20
N LEU A 177 -20.61 2.02 14.65
CA LEU A 177 -19.91 1.58 15.87
C LEU A 177 -20.83 1.59 17.10
N ASN A 178 -21.57 2.68 17.32
CA ASN A 178 -22.49 2.76 18.45
C ASN A 178 -23.60 1.70 18.36
N SER A 179 -24.15 1.45 17.17
CA SER A 179 -25.16 0.41 16.96
C SER A 179 -24.60 -0.99 17.21
N SER A 180 -23.41 -1.30 16.66
CA SER A 180 -22.76 -2.59 16.83
C SER A 180 -22.39 -2.87 18.29
N LEU A 181 -21.85 -1.89 19.02
CA LEU A 181 -21.54 -2.04 20.44
C LEU A 181 -22.80 -2.31 21.27
N ARG A 182 -23.90 -1.61 20.99
CA ARG A 182 -25.19 -1.84 21.65
C ARG A 182 -25.76 -3.23 21.38
N LEU A 183 -25.68 -3.69 20.13
CA LEU A 183 -26.11 -5.04 19.76
C LEU A 183 -25.32 -6.07 20.56
N LEU A 184 -23.98 -6.04 20.46
CA LEU A 184 -23.10 -7.00 21.12
C LEU A 184 -23.23 -6.98 22.65
N TYR A 185 -23.47 -5.81 23.25
CA TYR A 185 -23.75 -5.71 24.69
C TYR A 185 -25.08 -6.38 25.06
N LYS A 186 -26.16 -6.05 24.34
CA LYS A 186 -27.49 -6.62 24.62
C LYS A 186 -27.55 -8.13 24.45
N THR A 187 -26.76 -8.67 23.52
CA THR A 187 -26.69 -10.11 23.24
C THR A 187 -25.59 -10.82 24.04
N GLY A 188 -24.97 -10.16 25.02
CA GLY A 188 -23.98 -10.77 25.91
C GLY A 188 -22.62 -11.09 25.29
N HIS A 189 -22.36 -10.64 24.06
CA HIS A 189 -21.08 -10.82 23.37
C HIS A 189 -19.99 -9.85 23.86
N ARG A 190 -20.38 -8.77 24.56
CA ARG A 190 -19.48 -7.82 25.21
C ARG A 190 -20.04 -7.36 26.54
N VAL A 191 -19.17 -7.06 27.50
CA VAL A 191 -19.53 -6.60 28.85
C VAL A 191 -19.68 -5.08 28.99
N SER A 192 -19.29 -4.32 27.96
CA SER A 192 -19.33 -2.85 27.96
C SER A 192 -19.88 -2.29 26.66
N LEU A 193 -20.60 -1.17 26.76
CA LEU A 193 -21.07 -0.37 25.64
C LEU A 193 -19.97 0.50 25.01
N GLU A 194 -18.82 0.61 25.67
CA GLU A 194 -17.68 1.41 25.24
C GLU A 194 -16.46 0.55 24.94
N LEU A 195 -15.62 1.01 24.01
CA LEU A 195 -14.30 0.45 23.80
C LEU A 195 -13.35 0.96 24.86
N THR A 196 -12.52 0.09 25.42
CA THR A 196 -11.37 0.49 26.23
C THR A 196 -10.39 1.34 25.39
N PRO A 197 -9.48 2.12 26.01
CA PRO A 197 -8.47 2.87 25.25
C PRO A 197 -7.64 2.00 24.30
N ARG A 198 -7.30 0.77 24.72
CA ARG A 198 -6.56 -0.20 23.92
C ARG A 198 -7.36 -0.69 22.71
N GLU A 199 -8.60 -1.13 22.94
CA GLU A 199 -9.50 -1.55 21.85
C GLU A 199 -9.74 -0.41 20.85
N LYS A 200 -9.97 0.80 21.35
CA LYS A 200 -10.16 1.98 20.50
C LYS A 200 -8.91 2.27 19.66
N GLY A 201 -7.72 2.16 20.24
CA GLY A 201 -6.45 2.33 19.53
C GLY A 201 -6.27 1.33 18.40
N ILE A 202 -6.58 0.05 18.65
CA ILE A 202 -6.55 -1.01 17.64
C ILE A 202 -7.60 -0.72 16.54
N PHE A 203 -8.85 -0.46 16.92
CA PHE A 203 -9.95 -0.19 15.99
C PHE A 203 -9.68 1.01 15.07
N ASP A 204 -9.19 2.12 15.64
CA ASP A 204 -8.86 3.31 14.87
C ASP A 204 -7.66 3.08 13.94
N SER A 205 -6.68 2.29 14.37
CA SER A 205 -5.53 1.90 13.54
C SER A 205 -5.95 1.00 12.38
N LEU A 206 -6.80 0.00 12.62
CA LEU A 206 -7.37 -0.86 11.57
C LEU A 206 -8.17 -0.04 10.57
N PHE A 207 -9.04 0.87 11.05
CA PHE A 207 -9.79 1.77 10.18
C PHE A 207 -8.86 2.65 9.34
N ALA A 208 -7.80 3.19 9.94
CA ALA A 208 -6.81 3.98 9.23
C ALA A 208 -6.10 3.15 8.16
N ARG A 209 -5.71 1.91 8.42
CA ARG A 209 -5.05 1.04 7.44
C ARG A 209 -5.98 0.61 6.29
N TYR A 210 -7.22 0.24 6.60
CA TYR A 210 -8.15 -0.27 5.60
C TYR A 210 -8.85 0.79 4.76
N ILE A 211 -9.27 1.89 5.38
CA ILE A 211 -10.23 2.84 4.78
C ILE A 211 -9.61 4.22 4.57
N ALA A 212 -8.92 4.75 5.58
CA ALA A 212 -8.48 6.14 5.57
C ALA A 212 -7.13 6.33 4.84
N TYR A 213 -6.24 5.35 5.00
CA TYR A 213 -4.84 5.41 4.58
C TYR A 213 -4.21 6.77 4.90
N VAL A 214 -3.74 7.51 3.88
CA VAL A 214 -3.15 8.87 4.02
C VAL A 214 -4.17 9.99 4.16
N ASN A 215 -5.47 9.70 4.06
CA ASN A 215 -6.55 10.68 4.16
C ASN A 215 -7.34 10.50 5.46
N PRO A 216 -7.44 11.54 6.31
CA PRO A 216 -8.29 11.50 7.48
C PRO A 216 -9.75 11.25 7.07
N PRO A 217 -10.56 10.61 7.94
CA PRO A 217 -11.94 10.19 7.62
C PRO A 217 -12.85 11.30 7.10
N ASN A 218 -12.58 12.55 7.46
CA ASN A 218 -13.34 13.73 7.02
C ASN A 218 -13.03 14.17 5.58
N ARG A 219 -11.94 13.71 4.97
CA ARG A 219 -11.57 13.97 3.57
C ARG A 219 -11.95 12.82 2.63
N LEU A 220 -12.51 11.74 3.14
CA LEU A 220 -12.97 10.62 2.33
C LEU A 220 -14.33 10.94 1.69
N SER A 221 -14.59 10.32 0.53
CA SER A 221 -15.88 10.42 -0.17
C SER A 221 -17.06 10.16 0.78
N PRO A 222 -18.18 10.89 0.69
CA PRO A 222 -19.39 10.55 1.44
C PRO A 222 -20.05 9.25 0.95
N PHE A 223 -19.58 8.66 -0.15
CA PHE A 223 -20.03 7.37 -0.66
C PHE A 223 -18.95 6.32 -0.38
N LEU A 224 -19.28 5.35 0.48
CA LEU A 224 -18.44 4.21 0.76
C LEU A 224 -18.73 3.12 -0.28
N ASN A 225 -17.74 2.77 -1.10
CA ASN A 225 -17.80 1.61 -1.99
C ASN A 225 -16.78 0.60 -1.47
N LEU A 226 -17.26 -0.47 -0.85
CA LEU A 226 -16.42 -1.54 -0.29
C LEU A 226 -16.38 -2.79 -1.17
N GLY A 227 -17.11 -2.80 -2.29
CA GLY A 227 -17.16 -3.93 -3.22
C GLY A 227 -18.17 -5.03 -2.85
N PRO A 228 -18.29 -6.04 -3.73
CA PRO A 228 -19.41 -6.97 -3.78
C PRO A 228 -19.56 -7.86 -2.54
N HIS A 229 -18.46 -8.15 -1.83
CA HIS A 229 -18.51 -8.97 -0.61
C HIS A 229 -19.23 -8.23 0.53
N PHE A 230 -18.79 -7.00 0.84
CA PHE A 230 -19.45 -6.18 1.86
C PHE A 230 -20.86 -5.77 1.45
N GLU A 231 -21.13 -5.56 0.16
CA GLU A 231 -22.47 -5.30 -0.35
C GLU A 231 -23.40 -6.51 -0.19
N ALA A 232 -22.92 -7.73 -0.47
CA ALA A 232 -23.67 -8.95 -0.24
C ALA A 232 -23.96 -9.17 1.26
N ASP A 233 -22.97 -8.97 2.12
CA ASP A 233 -23.13 -9.09 3.58
C ASP A 233 -24.12 -8.05 4.12
N ALA A 234 -24.11 -6.83 3.54
CA ALA A 234 -25.04 -5.76 3.91
C ALA A 234 -26.47 -6.09 3.46
N MET A 235 -26.65 -6.61 2.25
CA MET A 235 -27.95 -7.08 1.76
C MET A 235 -28.49 -8.26 2.57
N ALA A 236 -27.61 -9.13 3.05
CA ALA A 236 -27.95 -10.26 3.91
C ALA A 236 -28.20 -9.86 5.38
N GLY A 237 -28.03 -8.59 5.75
CA GLY A 237 -28.28 -8.11 7.11
C GLY A 237 -27.28 -8.61 8.16
N LEU A 238 -26.10 -9.10 7.74
CA LEU A 238 -25.15 -9.77 8.65
C LEU A 238 -24.60 -8.84 9.74
N ALA A 239 -24.71 -7.52 9.57
CA ALA A 239 -24.35 -6.56 10.59
C ALA A 239 -25.25 -6.60 11.84
N ASP A 240 -26.48 -7.11 11.71
CA ASP A 240 -27.46 -7.21 12.79
C ASP A 240 -27.48 -8.61 13.44
N GLU A 241 -26.78 -9.58 12.85
CA GLU A 241 -26.64 -10.95 13.36
C GLU A 241 -25.56 -11.00 14.46
N PRO A 242 -25.90 -11.20 15.75
CA PRO A 242 -24.93 -11.09 16.84
C PRO A 242 -23.82 -12.14 16.77
N ASP A 243 -24.16 -13.36 16.34
CA ASP A 243 -23.23 -14.47 16.19
C ASP A 243 -22.43 -14.42 14.88
N HIS A 244 -22.50 -13.34 14.11
CA HIS A 244 -21.72 -13.19 12.87
C HIS A 244 -20.41 -12.39 13.09
N PRO A 245 -19.23 -12.89 12.67
CA PRO A 245 -18.98 -14.26 12.21
C PRO A 245 -19.08 -15.26 13.38
N SER A 246 -19.45 -16.50 13.05
CA SER A 246 -19.63 -17.58 14.05
C SER A 246 -18.36 -17.82 14.87
N ALA A 247 -18.51 -18.35 16.09
CA ALA A 247 -17.35 -18.71 16.92
C ALA A 247 -16.36 -19.63 16.18
N ALA A 248 -16.87 -20.61 15.41
CA ALA A 248 -16.04 -21.47 14.58
C ALA A 248 -15.30 -20.68 13.49
N SER A 249 -15.99 -19.78 12.78
CA SER A 249 -15.38 -18.90 11.76
C SER A 249 -14.29 -18.00 12.36
N LYS A 250 -14.50 -17.45 13.56
CA LYS A 250 -13.49 -16.66 14.27
C LYS A 250 -12.23 -17.48 14.57
N ILE A 251 -12.40 -18.71 15.06
CA ILE A 251 -11.30 -19.63 15.35
C ILE A 251 -10.53 -19.95 14.06
N PHE A 252 -11.23 -20.31 12.98
CA PHE A 252 -10.58 -20.59 11.69
C PHE A 252 -9.78 -19.40 11.16
N TYR A 253 -10.30 -18.19 11.32
CA TYR A 253 -9.63 -16.96 10.90
C TYR A 253 -8.35 -16.70 11.71
N ILE A 254 -8.41 -16.82 13.04
CA ILE A 254 -7.25 -16.67 13.91
C ILE A 254 -6.19 -17.74 13.62
N ASP A 255 -6.58 -19.00 13.47
CA ASP A 255 -5.67 -20.10 13.14
C ASP A 255 -4.98 -19.89 11.79
N TRP A 256 -5.74 -19.42 10.79
CA TRP A 256 -5.17 -19.04 9.50
C TRP A 256 -4.15 -17.90 9.62
N LEU A 257 -4.47 -16.84 10.38
CA LEU A 257 -3.56 -15.72 10.62
C LEU A 257 -2.28 -16.19 11.32
N GLN A 258 -2.41 -17.07 12.32
CA GLN A 258 -1.28 -17.63 13.05
C GLN A 258 -0.39 -18.47 12.11
N ARG A 259 -0.98 -19.37 11.31
CA ARG A 259 -0.24 -20.14 10.30
C ARG A 259 0.48 -19.24 9.30
N LYS A 260 -0.14 -18.13 8.88
CA LYS A 260 0.48 -17.15 7.98
C LYS A 260 1.65 -16.41 8.66
N ARG A 261 1.50 -15.98 9.92
CA ARG A 261 2.57 -15.37 10.72
C ARG A 261 3.75 -16.32 10.89
N ASP A 262 3.47 -17.58 11.23
CA ASP A 262 4.50 -18.59 11.40
C ASP A 262 5.22 -18.87 10.09
N HIS A 263 4.48 -19.02 8.99
CA HIS A 263 5.07 -19.17 7.66
C HIS A 263 6.03 -18.02 7.31
N ILE A 264 5.58 -16.77 7.47
CA ILE A 264 6.39 -15.57 7.21
C ILE A 264 7.62 -15.54 8.13
N ARG A 265 7.48 -15.91 9.40
CA ARG A 265 8.58 -15.92 10.37
C ARG A 265 9.62 -17.01 10.08
N THR A 266 9.19 -18.23 9.78
CA THR A 266 10.09 -19.39 9.67
C THR A 266 10.70 -19.51 8.29
N LYS A 267 9.94 -19.20 7.24
CA LYS A 267 10.39 -19.38 5.86
C LYS A 267 10.81 -18.06 5.23
N GLY A 268 10.33 -16.93 5.76
CA GLY A 268 10.45 -15.65 5.08
C GLY A 268 9.75 -15.68 3.73
N PRO A 269 9.55 -14.53 3.09
CA PRO A 269 9.14 -14.55 1.71
C PRO A 269 10.36 -14.88 0.84
N GLU A 270 10.28 -15.96 0.05
CA GLU A 270 11.36 -16.34 -0.88
C GLU A 270 11.46 -15.33 -2.04
N ALA A 271 12.65 -14.75 -2.19
CA ALA A 271 12.94 -13.83 -3.28
C ALA A 271 12.75 -14.54 -4.62
N SER A 272 11.78 -14.07 -5.40
CA SER A 272 11.45 -14.57 -6.72
C SER A 272 11.31 -13.41 -7.70
N HIS A 273 11.53 -13.67 -8.98
CA HIS A 273 11.16 -12.70 -9.99
C HIS A 273 9.63 -12.51 -9.97
N ALA A 274 9.15 -11.30 -10.21
CA ALA A 274 7.74 -11.04 -10.48
C ALA A 274 7.28 -12.00 -11.59
N ARG A 275 6.42 -12.96 -11.24
CA ARG A 275 5.96 -14.06 -12.12
C ARG A 275 4.45 -13.99 -12.31
N ARG A 276 3.91 -14.79 -13.23
CA ARG A 276 2.45 -14.89 -13.38
C ARG A 276 1.84 -15.36 -12.06
N VAL A 277 0.89 -14.58 -11.54
CA VAL A 277 0.07 -14.94 -10.38
C VAL A 277 -1.32 -15.25 -10.91
N GLY A 278 -1.89 -16.40 -10.48
CA GLY A 278 -3.22 -16.84 -10.91
C GLY A 278 -4.37 -16.14 -10.19
N TYR A 279 -4.06 -15.33 -9.17
CA TYR A 279 -5.02 -14.77 -8.22
C TYR A 279 -4.76 -13.28 -7.97
N LYS A 280 -5.82 -12.47 -7.80
CA LYS A 280 -5.74 -10.99 -7.72
C LYS A 280 -5.37 -10.42 -6.34
N TRP A 281 -4.95 -11.26 -5.38
CA TRP A 281 -4.76 -10.87 -3.98
C TRP A 281 -3.34 -11.07 -3.46
N GLU A 282 -2.39 -11.39 -4.33
CA GLU A 282 -0.99 -11.52 -3.90
C GLU A 282 -0.29 -10.17 -3.93
N ASP A 283 0.08 -9.66 -2.76
CA ASP A 283 0.95 -8.49 -2.66
C ASP A 283 2.41 -8.92 -2.78
N ARG A 284 3.25 -8.04 -3.33
CA ARG A 284 4.68 -8.30 -3.51
C ARG A 284 5.52 -7.11 -3.08
N LEU A 285 6.50 -7.38 -2.23
CA LEU A 285 7.56 -6.45 -1.89
C LEU A 285 8.64 -6.50 -2.98
N VAL A 286 9.02 -5.37 -3.56
CA VAL A 286 10.12 -5.28 -4.54
C VAL A 286 11.45 -5.22 -3.79
N LEU A 287 12.38 -6.09 -4.17
CA LEU A 287 13.69 -6.26 -3.52
C LEU A 287 14.85 -5.70 -4.34
N SER A 288 14.64 -5.46 -5.64
CA SER A 288 15.68 -4.98 -6.56
C SER A 288 15.61 -3.48 -6.87
N GLY A 289 14.96 -2.70 -6.00
CA GLY A 289 14.72 -1.28 -6.21
C GLY A 289 13.51 -1.02 -7.12
N PHE A 290 12.51 -0.34 -6.58
CA PHE A 290 11.31 0.07 -7.30
C PHE A 290 11.61 1.08 -8.42
N GLY A 291 12.70 1.86 -8.27
CA GLY A 291 13.20 2.83 -9.24
C GLY A 291 13.54 2.25 -10.61
N ARG A 292 13.79 0.93 -10.72
CA ARG A 292 14.01 0.27 -12.01
C ARG A 292 12.84 0.47 -12.99
N MET A 293 11.62 0.62 -12.49
CA MET A 293 10.45 0.95 -13.34
C MET A 293 10.53 2.37 -13.88
N THR A 294 10.92 3.33 -13.05
CA THR A 294 11.07 4.72 -13.49
C THR A 294 12.29 4.90 -14.39
N ASP A 295 13.35 4.14 -14.19
CA ASP A 295 14.51 4.09 -15.11
C ASP A 295 14.09 3.62 -16.50
N PHE A 296 13.33 2.51 -16.57
CA PHE A 296 12.79 2.02 -17.83
C PHE A 296 11.87 3.05 -18.51
N LEU A 297 11.03 3.77 -17.75
CA LEU A 297 10.13 4.77 -18.33
C LEU A 297 10.88 6.05 -18.75
N ALA A 298 11.99 6.38 -18.11
CA ALA A 298 12.82 7.53 -18.49
C ALA A 298 13.65 7.29 -19.75
N GLU A 299 13.96 6.02 -20.06
CA GLU A 299 14.71 5.65 -21.26
C GLU A 299 14.02 6.16 -22.53
N GLY A 300 14.74 6.99 -23.30
CA GLY A 300 14.29 7.60 -24.55
C GLY A 300 13.41 8.84 -24.39
N VAL A 301 13.20 9.33 -23.17
CA VAL A 301 12.42 10.55 -22.90
C VAL A 301 13.36 11.75 -22.72
N GLU A 302 13.06 12.88 -23.37
CA GLU A 302 13.77 14.15 -23.14
C GLU A 302 13.36 14.72 -21.77
N ILE A 303 14.28 14.73 -20.81
CA ILE A 303 14.06 15.19 -19.43
C ILE A 303 15.05 16.29 -19.09
N HIS A 304 14.55 17.45 -18.65
CA HIS A 304 15.34 18.53 -18.09
C HIS A 304 15.24 18.51 -16.57
N TYR A 305 16.34 18.13 -15.92
CA TYR A 305 16.47 18.12 -14.46
C TYR A 305 16.76 19.52 -13.90
N ASN A 306 16.64 19.66 -12.58
CA ASN A 306 16.84 20.92 -11.85
C ASN A 306 16.00 22.09 -12.41
N THR A 307 14.89 21.78 -13.07
CA THR A 307 14.08 22.77 -13.77
C THR A 307 12.79 23.01 -12.99
N VAL A 308 12.80 24.05 -12.17
CA VAL A 308 11.62 24.44 -11.39
C VAL A 308 10.72 25.32 -12.23
N VAL A 309 9.54 24.81 -12.60
CA VAL A 309 8.48 25.59 -13.24
C VAL A 309 7.73 26.40 -12.17
N ARG A 310 7.69 27.72 -12.35
CA ARG A 310 7.03 28.65 -11.42
C ARG A 310 5.70 29.18 -11.95
N HIS A 311 5.59 29.28 -13.27
CA HIS A 311 4.43 29.85 -13.93
C HIS A 311 4.20 29.16 -15.27
N VAL A 312 2.93 28.84 -15.54
CA VAL A 312 2.45 28.43 -16.85
C VAL A 312 1.47 29.49 -17.32
N ASP A 313 1.81 30.12 -18.43
CA ASP A 313 0.97 31.13 -19.06
C ASP A 313 0.00 30.47 -20.05
N TRP A 314 -1.29 30.52 -19.71
CA TRP A 314 -2.40 29.97 -20.47
C TRP A 314 -3.17 31.03 -21.27
N THR A 315 -2.70 32.28 -21.31
CA THR A 315 -3.44 33.40 -21.93
C THR A 315 -3.69 33.21 -23.42
N ASN A 316 -2.85 32.45 -24.11
CA ASN A 316 -3.05 32.10 -25.51
C ASN A 316 -3.55 30.65 -25.64
N ALA A 317 -4.77 30.50 -26.17
CA ALA A 317 -5.42 29.20 -26.37
C ALA A 317 -4.69 28.26 -27.35
N SER A 318 -3.80 28.79 -28.20
CA SER A 318 -3.05 28.02 -29.21
C SER A 318 -1.60 27.71 -28.82
N THR A 319 -1.03 28.39 -27.82
CA THR A 319 0.36 28.17 -27.39
C THR A 319 0.54 28.64 -25.95
N SER A 320 0.98 27.75 -25.08
CA SER A 320 1.30 28.08 -23.69
C SER A 320 2.79 28.35 -23.51
N TYR A 321 3.13 29.29 -22.64
CA TYR A 321 4.53 29.61 -22.31
C TYR A 321 4.87 29.17 -20.89
N ILE A 322 6.09 28.65 -20.70
CA ILE A 322 6.57 28.21 -19.39
C ILE A 322 7.78 29.05 -18.99
N ARG A 323 7.73 29.59 -17.76
CA ARG A 323 8.87 30.30 -17.16
C ARG A 323 9.60 29.39 -16.16
N MET A 324 10.89 29.21 -16.39
CA MET A 324 11.81 28.36 -15.62
C MET A 324 12.84 29.24 -14.86
N TRP A 325 13.45 28.71 -13.80
CA TRP A 325 14.69 29.24 -13.23
C TRP A 325 15.90 28.54 -13.88
N CYS A 326 16.97 29.30 -14.15
CA CYS A 326 18.32 28.76 -14.35
C CYS A 326 19.04 28.74 -13.00
#